data_AF-A0A811KDK1-F1
#
_entry.id   AF-A0A811KDK1-F1
#
_cell.length_a   1.000
_cell.length_b   1.000
_cell.length_c   1.000
_cell.angle_alpha   90.00
_cell.angle_beta   90.00
_cell.angle_gamma   90.00
#
_symmetry.space_group_name_H-M   'P 1'
#
loop_
_entity.id
_entity.type
_entity.pdbx_description
1 polymer ?
#
loop_
_entity_poly.entity_id
_entity_poly.type
_entity_poly.pdbx_seq_one_letter_code
_entity_poly.pdbx_strand_id
1 'polypeptide(L)'
;MFGETKRRIKKALSRPLHNFADDYYHEHLEATKSRVQELEKQLATALIEKERASINIQEYFDEVRKAREAKKETKEAHKRIEEVEQKLEAFKSKVSCCVFGQQNFSGSELNCTKIYSNNCSTIKQLNESLKSKQEEIYKKAKEVEELKKKIIEHEGTIRDVKAERGLYEEDYPRLLKQIEDLQKKQRVLEENMAKERDENEKVIRTLKEDLKINEELNSELVATVQLLKMSQTEDFEGSEKNSESEVDDWLEVEKSDSTA
;
A
#
# COMPACT_ATOMS: atom_id res chain seq x y z
N MET A 1 59.71 5.34 -17.71
CA MET A 1 58.44 5.62 -18.42
C MET A 1 57.46 4.44 -18.40
N PHE A 2 57.86 3.21 -18.75
CA PHE A 2 56.94 2.05 -18.83
C PHE A 2 56.21 1.67 -17.52
N GLY A 3 56.89 1.77 -16.36
CA GLY A 3 56.30 1.43 -15.05
C GLY A 3 55.16 2.34 -14.59
N GLU A 4 55.15 3.61 -15.00
CA GLU A 4 54.06 4.54 -14.69
C GLU A 4 52.84 4.31 -15.58
N THR A 5 53.05 4.08 -16.89
CA THR A 5 51.96 3.76 -17.83
C THR A 5 51.24 2.49 -17.42
N LYS A 6 51.98 1.48 -16.93
CA LYS A 6 51.46 0.23 -16.35
C LYS A 6 50.58 0.43 -15.11
N ARG A 7 50.99 1.28 -14.16
CA ARG A 7 50.14 1.63 -13.00
C ARG A 7 48.88 2.37 -13.43
N ARG A 8 48.97 3.23 -14.45
CA ARG A 8 47.84 4.00 -14.96
C ARG A 8 46.82 3.10 -15.66
N ILE A 9 47.24 2.17 -16.52
CA ILE A 9 46.35 1.23 -17.22
C ILE A 9 45.64 0.29 -16.24
N LYS A 10 46.37 -0.32 -15.30
CA LYS A 10 45.79 -1.22 -14.28
C LYS A 10 44.75 -0.51 -13.41
N LYS A 11 45.01 0.74 -13.04
CA LYS A 11 44.09 1.58 -12.26
C LYS A 11 42.90 2.10 -13.08
N ALA A 12 43.12 2.33 -14.39
CA ALA A 12 42.09 2.79 -15.32
C ALA A 12 41.12 1.69 -15.74
N LEU A 13 41.53 0.41 -15.78
CA LEU A 13 40.66 -0.69 -16.21
C LEU A 13 39.94 -1.40 -15.05
N SER A 14 40.55 -1.52 -13.87
CA SER A 14 39.97 -2.31 -12.78
C SER A 14 38.79 -1.65 -12.06
N ARG A 15 38.72 -0.32 -12.07
CA ARG A 15 37.65 0.44 -11.38
C ARG A 15 36.38 0.63 -12.22
N PRO A 16 36.45 0.97 -13.52
CA PRO A 16 35.25 1.18 -14.33
C PRO A 16 34.45 -0.10 -14.60
N LEU A 17 35.11 -1.26 -14.74
CA LEU A 17 34.40 -2.53 -14.98
C LEU A 17 33.59 -2.99 -13.76
N HIS A 18 34.16 -2.90 -12.55
CA HIS A 18 33.41 -3.18 -11.33
C HIS A 18 32.29 -2.16 -11.10
N ASN A 19 32.57 -0.87 -11.32
CA ASN A 19 31.56 0.17 -11.11
C ASN A 19 30.44 0.11 -12.16
N PHE A 20 30.71 -0.25 -13.42
CA PHE A 20 29.67 -0.28 -14.45
C PHE A 20 28.60 -1.33 -14.17
N ALA A 21 29.00 -2.55 -13.76
CA ALA A 21 28.06 -3.58 -13.36
C ALA A 21 27.36 -3.19 -12.05
N ASP A 22 28.12 -2.73 -11.05
CA ASP A 22 27.54 -2.35 -9.76
C ASP A 22 26.53 -1.20 -9.90
N ASP A 23 26.83 -0.16 -10.69
CA ASP A 23 25.97 1.01 -10.92
C ASP A 23 24.71 0.63 -11.72
N TYR A 24 24.86 -0.11 -12.83
CA TYR A 24 23.74 -0.55 -13.66
C TYR A 24 22.75 -1.43 -12.88
N TYR A 25 23.28 -2.42 -12.14
CA TYR A 25 22.43 -3.30 -11.35
C TYR A 25 21.86 -2.59 -10.11
N HIS A 26 22.62 -1.71 -9.43
CA HIS A 26 22.07 -0.96 -8.30
C HIS A 26 20.91 -0.06 -8.73
N GLU A 27 21.04 0.64 -9.85
CA GLU A 27 19.98 1.52 -10.36
C GLU A 27 18.70 0.73 -10.66
N HIS A 28 18.83 -0.40 -11.37
CA HIS A 28 17.69 -1.25 -11.69
C HIS A 28 17.07 -1.93 -10.45
N LEU A 29 17.87 -2.29 -9.46
CA LEU A 29 17.43 -2.96 -8.24
C LEU A 29 16.76 -1.98 -7.28
N GLU A 30 17.28 -0.75 -7.16
CA GLU A 30 16.62 0.34 -6.42
C GLU A 30 15.32 0.79 -7.09
N ALA A 31 15.29 0.91 -8.43
CA ALA A 31 14.05 1.20 -9.16
C ALA A 31 12.99 0.11 -8.93
N THR A 32 13.39 -1.17 -8.96
CA THR A 32 12.50 -2.30 -8.72
C THR A 32 11.98 -2.30 -7.28
N LYS A 33 12.85 -2.08 -6.29
CA LYS A 33 12.45 -1.95 -4.87
C LYS A 33 11.49 -0.80 -4.64
N SER A 34 11.78 0.37 -5.21
CA SER A 34 10.91 1.54 -5.11
C SER A 34 9.51 1.25 -5.66
N ARG A 35 9.45 0.57 -6.81
CA ARG A 35 8.19 0.16 -7.43
C ARG A 35 7.42 -0.88 -6.61
N VAL A 36 8.11 -1.84 -6.01
CA VAL A 36 7.49 -2.82 -5.09
C VAL A 36 6.88 -2.12 -3.88
N GLN A 37 7.61 -1.20 -3.24
CA GLN A 37 7.12 -0.43 -2.11
C GLN A 37 5.89 0.43 -2.46
N GLU A 38 5.85 0.99 -3.67
CA GLU A 38 4.69 1.74 -4.15
C GLU A 38 3.45 0.85 -4.30
N LEU A 39 3.61 -0.33 -4.89
CA LEU A 39 2.52 -1.32 -5.04
C LEU A 39 2.05 -1.85 -3.67
N GLU A 40 2.97 -2.07 -2.73
CA GLU A 40 2.63 -2.46 -1.35
C GLU A 40 1.81 -1.38 -0.63
N LYS A 41 2.13 -0.10 -0.85
CA LYS A 41 1.32 1.02 -0.32
C LYS A 41 -0.09 1.02 -0.94
N GLN A 42 -0.21 0.83 -2.25
CA GLN A 42 -1.51 0.73 -2.92
C GLN A 42 -2.33 -0.45 -2.38
N LEU A 43 -1.69 -1.59 -2.16
CA LEU A 43 -2.31 -2.78 -1.55
C LEU A 43 -2.83 -2.49 -0.14
N ALA A 44 -2.03 -1.80 0.69
CA ALA A 44 -2.43 -1.43 2.05
C ALA A 44 -3.64 -0.48 2.06
N THR A 45 -3.68 0.49 1.15
CA THR A 45 -4.83 1.40 1.01
C THR A 45 -6.11 0.62 0.64
N ALA A 46 -6.02 -0.29 -0.34
CA ALA A 46 -7.16 -1.12 -0.74
C ALA A 46 -7.68 -2.02 0.39
N LEU A 47 -6.80 -2.56 1.24
CA LEU A 47 -7.19 -3.33 2.42
C LEU A 47 -7.93 -2.47 3.47
N ILE A 48 -7.43 -1.27 3.75
CA ILE A 48 -8.06 -0.34 4.69
C ILE A 48 -9.45 0.07 4.19
N GLU A 49 -9.60 0.32 2.88
CA GLU A 49 -10.89 0.67 2.28
C GLU A 49 -11.89 -0.49 2.33
N LYS A 50 -11.43 -1.72 2.12
CA LYS A 50 -12.24 -2.95 2.31
C LYS A 50 -12.68 -3.15 3.76
N GLU A 51 -11.85 -2.80 4.74
CA GLU A 51 -12.22 -2.87 6.16
C GLU A 51 -13.22 -1.78 6.54
N ARG A 52 -13.01 -0.53 6.11
CA ARG A 52 -13.95 0.58 6.30
C ARG A 52 -15.33 0.27 5.71
N ALA A 53 -15.36 -0.30 4.51
CA ALA A 53 -16.56 -0.81 3.87
C ALA A 53 -17.32 -1.81 4.76
N SER A 54 -16.60 -2.69 5.45
CA SER A 54 -17.19 -3.70 6.34
C SER A 54 -17.76 -3.08 7.62
N ILE A 55 -17.12 -2.05 8.16
CA ILE A 55 -17.62 -1.29 9.33
C ILE A 55 -18.93 -0.56 8.99
N ASN A 56 -19.00 0.13 7.85
CA ASN A 56 -20.21 0.83 7.40
C ASN A 56 -21.41 -0.12 7.22
N ILE A 57 -21.16 -1.34 6.74
CA ILE A 57 -22.19 -2.38 6.61
C ILE A 57 -22.70 -2.84 7.98
N GLN A 58 -21.82 -2.95 8.97
CA GLN A 58 -22.22 -3.34 10.32
C GLN A 58 -23.06 -2.25 11.01
N GLU A 59 -22.66 -0.99 10.89
CA GLU A 59 -23.43 0.15 11.41
C GLU A 59 -24.85 0.19 10.83
N TYR A 60 -25.02 -0.06 9.54
CA TYR A 60 -26.34 -0.17 8.91
C TYR A 60 -27.20 -1.27 9.54
N PHE A 61 -26.66 -2.47 9.73
CA PHE A 61 -27.42 -3.57 10.33
C PHE A 61 -27.81 -3.26 11.79
N ASP A 62 -26.95 -2.57 12.53
CA ASP A 62 -27.24 -2.10 13.88
C ASP A 62 -28.36 -1.06 13.92
N GLU A 63 -28.37 -0.09 12.99
CA GLU A 63 -29.45 0.90 12.88
C GLU A 63 -30.78 0.26 12.42
N VAL A 64 -30.73 -0.70 11.50
CA VAL A 64 -31.92 -1.49 11.09
C VAL A 64 -32.50 -2.27 12.28
N ARG A 65 -31.65 -2.84 13.13
CA ARG A 65 -32.07 -3.54 14.35
C ARG A 65 -32.78 -2.60 15.33
N LYS A 66 -32.18 -1.44 15.65
CA LYS A 66 -32.80 -0.43 16.53
C LYS A 66 -34.15 0.04 15.99
N ALA A 67 -34.26 0.28 14.68
CA ALA A 67 -35.52 0.69 14.07
C ALA A 67 -36.63 -0.38 14.18
N ARG A 68 -36.27 -1.67 14.12
CA ARG A 68 -37.24 -2.77 14.35
C ARG A 68 -37.71 -2.84 15.79
N GLU A 69 -36.81 -2.63 16.75
CA GLU A 69 -37.14 -2.61 18.18
C GLU A 69 -38.09 -1.45 18.50
N ALA A 70 -37.75 -0.23 18.07
CA ALA A 70 -38.62 0.94 18.23
C ALA A 70 -40.00 0.75 17.56
N LYS A 71 -40.05 0.09 16.39
CA LYS A 71 -41.31 -0.26 15.72
C LYS A 71 -42.15 -1.28 16.53
N LYS A 72 -41.51 -2.20 17.24
CA LYS A 72 -42.20 -3.16 18.10
C LYS A 72 -42.77 -2.46 19.34
N GLU A 73 -41.99 -1.58 19.96
CA GLU A 73 -42.42 -0.78 21.11
C GLU A 73 -43.58 0.16 20.78
N THR A 74 -43.54 0.83 19.62
CA THR A 74 -44.64 1.70 19.16
C THR A 74 -45.95 0.92 18.94
N LYS A 75 -45.87 -0.29 18.38
CA LYS A 75 -47.03 -1.19 18.25
C LYS A 75 -47.59 -1.63 19.60
N GLU A 76 -46.72 -1.93 20.55
CA GLU A 76 -47.15 -2.32 21.90
C GLU A 76 -47.81 -1.13 22.63
N ALA A 77 -47.24 0.07 22.50
CA ALA A 77 -47.83 1.29 23.04
C ALA A 77 -49.22 1.59 22.43
N HIS A 78 -49.40 1.36 21.11
CA HIS A 78 -50.71 1.50 20.46
C HIS A 78 -51.75 0.55 21.05
N LYS A 79 -51.42 -0.75 21.21
CA LYS A 79 -52.34 -1.71 21.85
C LYS A 79 -52.74 -1.28 23.26
N ARG A 80 -51.78 -0.74 24.04
CA ARG A 80 -52.05 -0.21 25.39
C ARG A 80 -52.95 1.02 25.36
N ILE A 81 -52.96 1.81 24.28
CA ILE A 81 -53.92 2.91 24.11
C ILE A 81 -55.30 2.37 23.77
N GLU A 82 -55.41 1.44 22.81
CA GLU A 82 -56.68 0.81 22.43
C GLU A 82 -57.39 0.19 23.64
N GLU A 83 -56.64 -0.50 24.52
CA GLU A 83 -57.17 -1.05 25.78
C GLU A 83 -57.68 0.03 26.75
N VAL A 84 -57.01 1.18 26.81
CA VAL A 84 -57.42 2.30 27.67
C VAL A 84 -58.65 2.99 27.09
N GLU A 85 -58.72 3.19 25.76
CA GLU A 85 -59.87 3.74 25.06
C GLU A 85 -61.11 2.86 25.26
N GLN A 86 -60.97 1.53 25.13
CA GLN A 86 -62.05 0.59 25.41
C GLN A 86 -62.54 0.67 26.86
N LYS A 87 -61.62 0.80 27.84
CA LYS A 87 -61.99 1.02 29.25
C LYS A 87 -62.72 2.33 29.44
N LEU A 88 -62.29 3.40 28.77
CA LEU A 88 -62.92 4.72 28.80
C LEU A 88 -64.32 4.69 28.21
N GLU A 89 -64.52 3.99 27.09
CA GLU A 89 -65.82 3.84 26.44
C GLU A 89 -66.79 3.00 27.29
N ALA A 90 -66.31 1.89 27.85
CA ALA A 90 -67.07 1.09 28.82
C ALA A 90 -67.40 1.87 30.11
N PHE A 91 -66.57 2.84 30.49
CA PHE A 91 -66.87 3.73 31.62
C PHE A 91 -67.88 4.80 31.25
N LYS A 92 -67.75 5.44 30.07
CA LYS A 92 -68.74 6.41 29.57
C LYS A 92 -70.13 5.81 29.45
N SER A 93 -70.26 4.57 28.97
CA SER A 93 -71.55 3.89 28.88
C SER A 93 -72.16 3.54 30.24
N LYS A 94 -71.33 3.28 31.27
CA LYS A 94 -71.77 3.10 32.66
C LYS A 94 -72.14 4.42 33.36
N VAL A 95 -71.58 5.54 32.88
CA VAL A 95 -71.82 6.88 33.42
C VAL A 95 -72.76 7.67 32.49
N SER A 96 -73.93 7.09 32.21
CA SER A 96 -75.04 7.78 31.49
C SER A 96 -75.61 8.99 32.25
N CYS A 97 -75.13 9.29 33.47
CA CYS A 97 -75.52 10.46 34.26
C CYS A 97 -74.59 11.68 34.09
N CYS A 98 -73.36 11.54 33.57
CA CYS A 98 -72.43 12.68 33.47
C CYS A 98 -72.64 13.57 32.23
N VAL A 99 -73.35 13.10 31.20
CA VAL A 99 -73.52 13.85 29.93
C VAL A 99 -74.90 14.54 29.81
N PHE A 100 -75.84 14.30 30.74
CA PHE A 100 -77.18 14.94 30.75
C PHE A 100 -77.59 15.57 32.10
N GLY A 101 -76.66 15.79 33.02
CA GLY A 101 -76.97 16.27 34.38
C GLY A 101 -77.08 17.79 34.55
N GLN A 102 -77.89 18.48 33.74
CA GLN A 102 -78.38 19.83 34.08
C GLN A 102 -79.86 20.06 33.72
N GLN A 103 -80.67 19.01 33.63
CA GLN A 103 -82.12 19.14 33.59
C GLN A 103 -82.76 18.43 34.78
N ASN A 104 -83.07 19.25 35.80
CA ASN A 104 -84.04 19.10 36.88
C ASN A 104 -84.42 17.67 37.31
N PHE A 105 -83.86 17.21 38.43
CA PHE A 105 -84.49 16.15 39.22
C PHE A 105 -84.65 16.56 40.67
N SER A 106 -85.88 16.43 41.14
CA SER A 106 -86.34 16.63 42.50
C SER A 106 -86.06 15.40 43.37
N GLY A 107 -85.73 15.62 44.64
CA GLY A 107 -86.20 14.79 45.75
C GLY A 107 -85.49 13.48 46.09
N SER A 108 -84.48 13.02 45.35
CA SER A 108 -83.67 11.84 45.72
C SER A 108 -82.17 12.13 45.69
N GLU A 109 -81.78 13.22 46.36
CA GLU A 109 -80.42 13.75 46.45
C GLU A 109 -79.69 13.20 47.67
N LEU A 110 -78.98 12.07 47.56
CA LEU A 110 -77.86 11.78 48.48
C LEU A 110 -76.93 10.65 48.03
N ASN A 111 -77.33 9.80 47.06
CA ASN A 111 -76.47 8.72 46.57
C ASN A 111 -75.78 9.00 45.22
N CYS A 112 -76.28 9.93 44.41
CA CYS A 112 -75.57 10.32 43.18
C CYS A 112 -74.33 11.18 43.49
N THR A 113 -74.36 12.11 44.45
CA THR A 113 -73.25 13.05 44.69
C THR A 113 -71.92 12.41 45.11
N LYS A 114 -71.93 11.32 45.89
CA LYS A 114 -70.70 10.57 46.22
C LYS A 114 -70.18 9.70 45.08
N ILE A 115 -71.05 9.21 44.20
CA ILE A 115 -70.67 8.45 42.99
C ILE A 115 -70.12 9.42 41.92
N TYR A 116 -70.66 10.64 41.85
CA TYR A 116 -70.25 11.68 40.90
C TYR A 116 -68.80 12.16 41.12
N SER A 117 -68.34 12.34 42.37
CA SER A 117 -66.98 12.87 42.61
C SER A 117 -65.87 11.85 42.29
N ASN A 118 -66.09 10.57 42.60
CA ASN A 118 -65.10 9.52 42.35
C ASN A 118 -65.03 9.10 40.87
N ASN A 119 -66.16 9.09 40.15
CA ASN A 119 -66.14 8.69 38.74
C ASN A 119 -65.63 9.82 37.82
N CYS A 120 -65.95 11.09 38.11
CA CYS A 120 -65.39 12.22 37.36
C CYS A 120 -63.88 12.41 37.59
N SER A 121 -63.39 12.18 38.83
CA SER A 121 -61.95 12.22 39.10
C SER A 121 -61.21 11.09 38.37
N THR A 122 -61.79 9.88 38.33
CA THR A 122 -61.25 8.74 37.59
C THR A 122 -61.24 8.99 36.07
N ILE A 123 -62.28 9.62 35.50
CA ILE A 123 -62.30 10.01 34.08
C ILE A 123 -61.23 11.06 33.77
N LYS A 124 -61.05 12.05 34.65
CA LYS A 124 -60.00 13.06 34.48
C LYS A 124 -58.60 12.43 34.52
N GLN A 125 -58.36 11.51 35.46
CA GLN A 125 -57.11 10.76 35.56
C GLN A 125 -56.87 9.86 34.33
N LEU A 126 -57.92 9.22 33.80
CA LEU A 126 -57.82 8.41 32.58
C LEU A 126 -57.52 9.28 31.35
N ASN A 127 -58.13 10.46 31.23
CA ASN A 127 -57.82 11.41 30.14
C ASN A 127 -56.40 11.97 30.23
N GLU A 128 -55.92 12.33 31.42
CA GLU A 128 -54.52 12.74 31.63
C GLU A 128 -53.55 11.60 31.31
N SER A 129 -53.88 10.36 31.71
CA SER A 129 -53.09 9.17 31.37
C SER A 129 -53.07 8.90 29.86
N LEU A 130 -54.19 9.05 29.17
CA LEU A 130 -54.30 8.83 27.72
C LEU A 130 -53.50 9.88 26.95
N LYS A 131 -53.60 11.16 27.36
CA LYS A 131 -52.81 12.25 26.77
C LYS A 131 -51.31 12.03 26.95
N SER A 132 -50.87 11.61 28.14
CA SER A 132 -49.46 11.29 28.41
C SER A 132 -48.95 10.11 27.56
N LYS A 133 -49.74 9.04 27.41
CA LYS A 133 -49.40 7.90 26.53
C LYS A 133 -49.37 8.30 25.05
N GLN A 134 -50.26 9.19 24.62
CA GLN A 134 -50.29 9.68 23.25
C GLN A 134 -49.03 10.52 22.94
N GLU A 135 -48.56 11.31 23.90
CA GLU A 135 -47.30 12.06 23.79
C GLU A 135 -46.07 11.15 23.70
N GLU A 136 -46.01 10.06 24.49
CA GLU A 136 -44.94 9.06 24.41
C GLU A 136 -44.89 8.40 23.02
N ILE A 137 -46.05 8.08 22.45
CA ILE A 137 -46.15 7.51 21.10
C ILE A 137 -45.68 8.49 20.03
N TYR A 138 -46.07 9.76 20.12
CA TYR A 138 -45.61 10.77 19.17
C TYR A 138 -44.09 10.95 19.23
N LYS A 139 -43.50 10.89 20.43
CA LYS A 139 -42.04 10.93 20.60
C LYS A 139 -41.37 9.73 19.95
N LYS A 140 -41.82 8.50 20.25
CA LYS A 140 -41.27 7.27 19.64
C LYS A 140 -41.49 7.19 18.13
N ALA A 141 -42.60 7.72 17.61
CA ALA A 141 -42.85 7.79 16.18
C ALA A 141 -41.84 8.70 15.46
N LYS A 142 -41.48 9.84 16.07
CA LYS A 142 -40.41 10.73 15.56
C LYS A 142 -39.05 10.03 15.59
N GLU A 143 -38.72 9.32 16.67
CA GLU A 143 -37.49 8.52 16.76
C GLU A 143 -37.40 7.47 15.65
N VAL A 144 -38.51 6.76 15.35
CA VAL A 144 -38.58 5.81 14.22
C VAL A 144 -38.38 6.51 12.88
N GLU A 145 -38.89 7.72 12.69
CA GLU A 145 -38.72 8.47 11.46
C GLU A 145 -37.27 8.95 11.26
N GLU A 146 -36.61 9.41 12.32
CA GLU A 146 -35.19 9.76 12.31
C GLU A 146 -34.31 8.54 11.99
N LEU A 147 -34.58 7.39 12.62
CA LEU A 147 -33.87 6.14 12.32
C LEU A 147 -34.06 5.71 10.86
N LYS A 148 -35.24 5.91 10.27
CA LYS A 148 -35.46 5.63 8.83
C LYS A 148 -34.60 6.51 7.93
N LYS A 149 -34.45 7.81 8.25
CA LYS A 149 -33.60 8.71 7.47
C LYS A 149 -32.14 8.24 7.49
N LYS A 150 -31.64 7.89 8.69
CA LYS A 150 -30.29 7.32 8.85
C LYS A 150 -30.10 6.01 8.06
N ILE A 151 -31.08 5.11 8.08
CA ILE A 151 -31.02 3.86 7.32
C ILE A 151 -30.89 4.14 5.82
N ILE A 152 -31.61 5.13 5.28
CA ILE A 152 -31.53 5.52 3.86
C ILE A 152 -30.15 6.11 3.54
N GLU A 153 -29.61 6.96 4.41
CA GLU A 153 -28.26 7.52 4.27
C GLU A 153 -27.21 6.38 4.23
N HIS A 154 -27.26 5.46 5.20
CA HIS A 154 -26.36 4.31 5.22
C HIS A 154 -26.56 3.36 4.03
N GLU A 155 -27.78 3.20 3.52
CA GLU A 155 -28.05 2.39 2.32
C GLU A 155 -27.40 3.00 1.07
N GLY A 156 -27.40 4.34 0.96
CA GLY A 156 -26.64 5.07 -0.06
C GLY A 156 -25.15 4.75 0.04
N THR A 157 -24.58 4.92 1.23
CA THR A 157 -23.16 4.64 1.49
C THR A 157 -22.80 3.17 1.20
N ILE A 158 -23.65 2.21 1.55
CA ILE A 158 -23.42 0.78 1.26
C ILE A 158 -23.44 0.50 -0.24
N ARG A 159 -24.32 1.17 -0.98
CA ARG A 159 -24.39 1.01 -2.44
C ARG A 159 -23.11 1.50 -3.10
N ASP A 160 -22.62 2.65 -2.67
CA ASP A 160 -21.36 3.24 -3.15
C ASP A 160 -20.18 2.34 -2.79
N VAL A 161 -20.12 1.91 -1.53
CA VAL A 161 -19.13 0.94 -1.03
C VAL A 161 -19.17 -0.39 -1.80
N LYS A 162 -20.35 -0.88 -2.19
CA LYS A 162 -20.48 -2.15 -2.92
C LYS A 162 -20.03 -2.01 -4.38
N ALA A 163 -20.28 -0.86 -5.00
CA ALA A 163 -19.77 -0.54 -6.32
C ALA A 163 -18.23 -0.42 -6.29
N GLU A 164 -17.69 0.25 -5.27
CA GLU A 164 -16.26 0.37 -5.01
C GLU A 164 -15.62 -0.99 -4.70
N ARG A 165 -16.23 -1.82 -3.85
CA ARG A 165 -15.73 -3.16 -3.52
C ARG A 165 -15.61 -4.07 -4.73
N GLY A 166 -16.48 -3.91 -5.73
CA GLY A 166 -16.34 -4.61 -7.02
C GLY A 166 -15.08 -4.20 -7.79
N LEU A 167 -14.67 -2.94 -7.72
CA LEU A 167 -13.42 -2.45 -8.30
C LEU A 167 -12.20 -3.00 -7.55
N TYR A 168 -12.26 -3.03 -6.21
CA TYR A 168 -11.15 -3.51 -5.38
C TYR A 168 -10.97 -5.04 -5.37
N GLU A 169 -12.04 -5.82 -5.55
CA GLU A 169 -11.95 -7.28 -5.62
C GLU A 169 -11.19 -7.76 -6.87
N GLU A 170 -11.18 -6.97 -7.94
CA GLU A 170 -10.39 -7.25 -9.15
C GLU A 170 -8.95 -6.71 -9.05
N ASP A 171 -8.77 -5.52 -8.47
CA ASP A 171 -7.44 -4.90 -8.37
C ASP A 171 -6.53 -5.58 -7.35
N TYR A 172 -7.08 -6.14 -6.27
CA TYR A 172 -6.29 -6.84 -5.25
C TYR A 172 -5.48 -8.02 -5.78
N PRO A 173 -6.07 -9.06 -6.43
CA PRO A 173 -5.30 -10.17 -6.98
C PRO A 173 -4.35 -9.73 -8.10
N ARG A 174 -4.71 -8.67 -8.84
CA ARG A 174 -3.86 -8.11 -9.90
C ARG A 174 -2.59 -7.48 -9.32
N LEU A 175 -2.71 -6.65 -8.29
CA LEU A 175 -1.57 -6.05 -7.58
C LEU A 175 -0.69 -7.12 -6.94
N LEU A 176 -1.30 -8.14 -6.32
CA LEU A 176 -0.56 -9.23 -5.67
C LEU A 176 0.31 -9.99 -6.69
N LYS A 177 -0.25 -10.29 -7.86
CA LYS A 177 0.48 -10.93 -8.95
C LYS A 177 1.61 -10.04 -9.50
N GLN A 178 1.38 -8.73 -9.62
CA GLN A 178 2.43 -7.80 -10.04
C GLN A 178 3.60 -7.74 -9.05
N ILE A 179 3.30 -7.76 -7.74
CA ILE A 179 4.32 -7.81 -6.69
C ILE A 179 5.11 -9.11 -6.80
N GLU A 180 4.43 -10.25 -6.92
CA GLU A 180 5.08 -11.56 -7.07
C GLU A 180 6.00 -11.61 -8.30
N ASP A 181 5.53 -11.11 -9.45
CA ASP A 181 6.29 -11.04 -10.69
C ASP A 181 7.54 -10.13 -10.54
N LEU A 182 7.42 -8.99 -9.86
CA LEU A 182 8.55 -8.09 -9.60
C LEU A 182 9.57 -8.70 -8.62
N GLN A 183 9.12 -9.36 -7.56
CA GLN A 183 10.00 -10.06 -6.62
C GLN A 183 10.75 -11.21 -7.30
N LYS A 184 10.11 -11.90 -8.27
CA LYS A 184 10.78 -12.92 -9.08
C LYS A 184 11.86 -12.30 -9.97
N LYS A 185 11.56 -11.17 -10.63
CA LYS A 185 12.55 -10.43 -11.43
C LYS A 185 13.72 -9.92 -10.59
N GLN A 186 13.45 -9.44 -9.38
CA GLN A 186 14.48 -9.00 -8.44
C GLN A 186 15.45 -10.16 -8.10
N ARG A 187 14.91 -11.34 -7.77
CA ARG A 187 15.74 -12.54 -7.51
C ARG A 187 16.62 -12.91 -8.70
N VAL A 188 16.06 -12.90 -9.91
CA VAL A 188 16.84 -13.19 -11.13
C VAL A 188 17.94 -12.14 -11.36
N LEU A 189 17.68 -10.86 -11.11
CA LEU A 189 18.68 -9.81 -11.21
C LEU A 189 19.80 -9.97 -10.17
N GLU A 190 19.45 -10.31 -8.93
CA GLU A 190 20.42 -10.58 -7.85
C GLU A 190 21.30 -11.78 -8.18
N GLU A 191 20.72 -12.88 -8.69
CA GLU A 191 21.46 -14.06 -9.14
C GLU A 191 22.41 -13.74 -10.31
N ASN A 192 21.98 -12.91 -11.26
CA ASN A 192 22.82 -12.49 -12.38
C ASN A 192 23.95 -11.57 -11.92
N MET A 193 23.70 -10.62 -11.01
CA MET A 193 24.75 -9.77 -10.43
C MET A 193 25.83 -10.62 -9.74
N ALA A 194 25.43 -11.67 -9.00
CA ALA A 194 26.38 -12.58 -8.36
C ALA A 194 27.25 -13.32 -9.39
N LYS A 195 26.64 -13.86 -10.46
CA LYS A 195 27.38 -14.54 -11.54
C LYS A 195 28.34 -13.61 -12.27
N GLU A 196 27.90 -12.42 -12.63
CA GLU A 196 28.72 -11.41 -13.32
C GLU A 196 29.90 -10.95 -12.43
N ARG A 197 29.69 -10.81 -11.12
CA ARG A 197 30.78 -10.50 -10.18
C ARG A 197 31.82 -11.63 -10.13
N ASP A 198 31.38 -12.88 -10.05
CA ASP A 198 32.27 -14.04 -10.05
C ASP A 198 33.06 -14.16 -11.36
N GLU A 199 32.43 -13.92 -12.51
CA GLU A 199 33.07 -13.93 -13.82
C GLU A 199 34.09 -12.79 -13.97
N ASN A 200 33.72 -11.57 -13.58
CA ASN A 200 34.64 -10.43 -13.58
C ASN A 200 35.84 -10.65 -12.65
N GLU A 201 35.64 -11.26 -11.48
CA GLU A 201 36.75 -11.57 -10.57
C GLU A 201 37.71 -12.62 -11.19
N LYS A 202 37.18 -13.62 -11.91
CA LYS A 202 38.02 -14.58 -12.67
C LYS A 202 38.84 -13.88 -13.75
N VAL A 203 38.23 -13.01 -14.54
CA VAL A 203 38.94 -12.24 -15.58
C VAL A 203 40.04 -11.36 -14.96
N ILE A 204 39.74 -10.69 -13.84
CA ILE A 204 40.74 -9.87 -13.12
C ILE A 204 41.91 -10.74 -12.61
N ARG A 205 41.65 -11.98 -12.15
CA ARG A 205 42.71 -12.91 -11.74
C ARG A 205 43.59 -13.29 -12.92
N THR A 206 43.01 -13.72 -14.03
CA THR A 206 43.76 -14.07 -15.25
C THR A 206 44.58 -12.90 -15.76
N LEU A 207 44.00 -11.69 -15.84
CA LEU A 207 44.75 -10.49 -16.26
C LEU A 207 45.90 -10.14 -15.32
N LYS A 208 45.80 -10.44 -14.01
CA LYS A 208 46.90 -10.25 -13.06
C LYS A 208 48.01 -11.27 -13.27
N GLU A 209 47.67 -12.51 -13.59
CA GLU A 209 48.63 -13.57 -13.92
C GLU A 209 49.35 -13.27 -15.24
N ASP A 210 48.62 -12.89 -16.29
CA ASP A 210 49.19 -12.48 -17.58
C ASP A 210 50.14 -11.28 -17.42
N LEU A 211 49.75 -10.29 -16.61
CA LEU A 211 50.63 -9.16 -16.29
C LEU A 211 51.92 -9.62 -15.59
N LYS A 212 51.84 -10.62 -14.71
CA LYS A 212 53.02 -11.16 -14.00
C LYS A 212 53.96 -11.91 -14.96
N ILE A 213 53.42 -12.73 -15.86
CA ILE A 213 54.22 -13.44 -16.89
C ILE A 213 54.92 -12.41 -17.78
N ASN A 214 54.20 -11.37 -18.21
CA ASN A 214 54.77 -10.32 -19.04
C ASN A 214 55.84 -9.50 -18.31
N GLU A 215 55.71 -9.35 -16.99
CA GLU A 215 56.76 -8.77 -16.14
C GLU A 215 58.03 -9.63 -16.13
N GLU A 216 57.89 -10.94 -15.99
CA GLU A 216 59.00 -11.90 -16.00
C GLU A 216 59.72 -11.90 -17.36
N LEU A 217 58.98 -11.99 -18.47
CA LEU A 217 59.53 -11.95 -19.83
C LEU A 217 60.26 -10.64 -20.14
N ASN A 218 59.73 -9.50 -19.68
CA ASN A 218 60.37 -8.21 -19.91
C ASN A 218 61.67 -8.08 -19.10
N SER A 219 61.71 -8.62 -17.87
CA SER A 219 62.94 -8.68 -17.08
C SER A 219 64.03 -9.53 -17.76
N GLU A 220 63.66 -10.68 -18.34
CA GLU A 220 64.57 -11.52 -19.12
C GLU A 220 65.05 -10.82 -20.39
N LEU A 221 64.16 -10.15 -21.11
CA LEU A 221 64.51 -9.38 -22.31
C LEU A 221 65.50 -8.25 -22.00
N VAL A 222 65.28 -7.50 -20.91
CA VAL A 222 66.20 -6.45 -20.50
C VAL A 222 67.58 -7.02 -20.16
N ALA A 223 67.62 -8.17 -19.46
CA ALA A 223 68.88 -8.84 -19.13
C ALA A 223 69.63 -9.33 -20.40
N THR A 224 68.93 -9.95 -21.34
CA THR A 224 69.53 -10.39 -22.61
C THR A 224 70.03 -9.23 -23.47
N VAL A 225 69.29 -8.12 -23.54
CA VAL A 225 69.74 -6.91 -24.24
C VAL A 225 70.98 -6.29 -23.57
N GLN A 226 71.09 -6.32 -22.23
CA GLN A 226 72.30 -5.88 -21.52
C GLN A 226 73.52 -6.75 -21.84
N LEU A 227 73.35 -8.07 -21.87
CA LEU A 227 74.40 -9.01 -22.27
C LEU A 227 74.87 -8.78 -23.72
N LEU A 228 73.92 -8.57 -24.64
CA LEU A 228 74.21 -8.22 -26.04
C LEU A 228 75.01 -6.92 -26.17
N LYS A 229 74.64 -5.90 -25.40
CA LYS A 229 75.40 -4.64 -25.36
C LYS A 229 76.82 -4.84 -24.84
N MET A 230 77.01 -5.66 -23.81
CA MET A 230 78.33 -5.99 -23.30
C MET A 230 79.19 -6.75 -24.31
N SER A 231 78.60 -7.71 -25.03
CA SER A 231 79.28 -8.43 -26.12
C SER A 231 79.71 -7.49 -27.25
N GLN A 232 78.87 -6.52 -27.64
CA GLN A 232 79.23 -5.54 -28.67
C GLN A 232 80.35 -4.59 -28.22
N THR A 233 80.44 -4.27 -26.93
CA THR A 233 81.55 -3.45 -26.41
C THR A 233 82.85 -4.25 -26.26
N GLU A 234 82.78 -5.54 -25.93
CA GLU A 234 83.96 -6.42 -25.89
C GLU A 234 84.54 -6.66 -27.30
N ASP A 235 83.70 -6.81 -28.32
CA ASP A 235 84.15 -6.88 -29.72
C ASP A 235 84.75 -5.56 -30.22
N PHE A 236 84.40 -4.41 -29.62
CA PHE A 236 84.94 -3.09 -29.97
C PHE A 236 86.30 -2.80 -29.29
N GLU A 237 86.47 -3.15 -28.01
CA GLU A 237 87.75 -2.96 -27.29
C GLU A 237 88.88 -3.88 -27.81
N GLY A 238 88.54 -4.97 -28.51
CA GLY A 238 89.51 -5.83 -29.20
C GLY A 238 90.00 -5.31 -30.56
N SER A 239 89.39 -4.25 -31.11
CA SER A 239 89.63 -3.80 -32.49
C SER A 239 90.33 -2.44 -32.62
N GLU A 240 90.81 -1.82 -31.55
CA GLU A 240 91.62 -0.58 -31.64
C GLU A 240 93.08 -0.81 -32.09
N LYS A 241 93.42 -1.96 -32.69
CA LYS A 241 94.75 -2.18 -33.28
C LYS A 241 94.81 -2.58 -34.74
N ASN A 242 93.68 -2.72 -35.46
CA ASN A 242 93.75 -2.99 -36.90
C ASN A 242 92.65 -2.27 -37.70
N SER A 243 93.11 -1.54 -38.71
CA SER A 243 92.37 -1.03 -39.89
C SER A 243 91.47 0.19 -39.71
N GLU A 244 92.11 1.35 -39.61
CA GLU A 244 91.55 2.67 -39.95
C GLU A 244 91.36 2.82 -41.49
N SER A 245 90.85 1.78 -42.19
CA SER A 245 90.88 1.71 -43.67
C SER A 245 89.70 1.03 -44.36
N GLU A 246 88.72 0.44 -43.68
CA GLU A 246 87.64 -0.33 -44.37
C GLU A 246 86.19 0.06 -44.02
N VAL A 247 85.97 1.15 -43.27
CA VAL A 247 84.61 1.58 -42.87
C VAL A 247 84.02 2.67 -43.79
N ASP A 248 84.82 3.34 -44.61
CA ASP A 248 84.31 4.36 -45.55
C ASP A 248 83.66 3.76 -46.83
N ASP A 249 83.95 2.51 -47.19
CA ASP A 249 83.41 1.86 -48.40
C ASP A 249 81.99 1.27 -48.23
N TRP A 250 81.48 1.14 -46.99
CA TRP A 250 80.14 0.57 -46.73
C TRP A 250 79.03 1.61 -46.51
N LEU A 251 79.37 2.89 -46.43
CA LEU A 251 78.39 3.98 -46.21
C LEU A 251 77.84 4.60 -47.52
N GLU A 252 78.24 4.07 -48.68
CA GLU A 252 77.74 4.50 -50.00
C GLU A 252 76.76 3.51 -50.66
N VAL A 253 75.96 2.74 -49.93
CA VAL A 253 74.84 2.01 -50.57
C VAL A 253 73.60 2.01 -49.69
N GLU A 254 72.77 3.05 -49.84
CA GLU A 254 71.30 2.97 -50.01
C GLU A 254 70.67 4.37 -49.86
N LYS A 255 70.81 5.18 -50.91
CA LYS A 255 69.85 6.25 -51.22
C LYS A 255 69.52 6.18 -52.71
N SER A 256 68.72 5.20 -53.08
CA SER A 256 68.06 5.19 -54.40
C SER A 256 66.85 4.28 -54.37
N ASP A 257 65.69 4.90 -54.59
CA ASP A 257 64.49 4.34 -55.23
C ASP A 257 63.77 3.16 -54.54
N SER A 258 62.47 2.94 -54.66
CA SER A 258 61.28 3.70 -55.00
C SER A 258 60.13 2.70 -54.80
N THR A 259 58.94 3.19 -54.44
CA THR A 259 57.62 2.55 -54.61
C THR A 259 57.27 1.25 -53.87
N ALA A 260 56.49 1.38 -52.78
CA ALA A 260 55.14 0.80 -52.55
C ALA A 260 54.83 0.79 -51.05
#